data_AF-V2Y4P2-F1
#
_entry.id   AF-V2Y4P2-F1
#
_cell.length_a   1.000
_cell.length_b   1.000
_cell.length_c   1.000
_cell.angle_alpha   90.00
_cell.angle_beta   90.00
_cell.angle_gamma   90.00
#
_symmetry.space_group_name_H-M   'P 1'
#
loop_
_entity.id
_entity.type
_entity.pdbx_description
1 polymer ?
#
loop_
_entity_poly.entity_id
_entity_poly.type
_entity_poly.pdbx_seq_one_letter_code
_entity_poly.pdbx_strand_id
1 'polypeptide(L)'
;MNLYLGAGFSVYSYNREGESLPLGDSINEQLIEMFSLDKSRNLILSKTCQKIKKDNEDGLNRVLKDKYTVNKYNPNYCYITDLPIKNIITINIDDLLEKVYADKSSRTSLNDTKIYGSIEVNDAVNLYKLHGSVTYPIEYKMSFTEKELTDLFLREKNYLKLFRLRYLPHQLFFGVLVCRIIILLT
;
A
#
# COMPACT_ATOMS: atom_id res chain seq x y z
N MET A 1 -18.19 -2.78 6.69
CA MET A 1 -17.63 -3.37 5.45
C MET A 1 -16.11 -3.40 5.53
N ASN A 2 -15.45 -4.41 4.93
CA ASN A 2 -13.99 -4.45 4.77
C ASN A 2 -13.63 -4.24 3.30
N LEU A 3 -12.64 -3.40 3.04
CA LEU A 3 -12.20 -3.04 1.69
C LEU A 3 -10.75 -3.47 1.46
N TYR A 4 -10.50 -4.14 0.34
CA TYR A 4 -9.18 -4.61 -0.07
C TYR A 4 -8.73 -3.88 -1.34
N LEU A 5 -7.62 -3.15 -1.27
CA LEU A 5 -7.16 -2.24 -2.32
C LEU A 5 -5.78 -2.62 -2.86
N GLY A 6 -5.65 -2.65 -4.18
CA GLY A 6 -4.36 -2.78 -4.88
C GLY A 6 -4.03 -1.54 -5.71
N ALA A 7 -2.93 -1.62 -6.49
CA ALA A 7 -2.38 -0.46 -7.20
C ALA A 7 -3.38 0.16 -8.19
N GLY A 8 -4.31 -0.63 -8.71
CA GLY A 8 -5.41 -0.15 -9.56
C GLY A 8 -6.33 0.87 -8.87
N PHE A 9 -6.35 0.91 -7.54
CA PHE A 9 -7.07 1.94 -6.80
C PHE A 9 -6.48 3.33 -7.02
N SER A 10 -5.16 3.47 -7.12
CA SER A 10 -4.48 4.77 -7.09
C SER A 10 -4.17 5.36 -8.48
N VAL A 11 -4.72 4.79 -9.57
CA VAL A 11 -4.34 5.14 -10.95
C VAL A 11 -4.72 6.57 -11.37
N TYR A 12 -5.71 7.18 -10.71
CA TYR A 12 -6.11 8.57 -10.95
C TYR A 12 -5.53 9.53 -9.90
N SER A 13 -4.38 9.15 -9.34
CA SER A 13 -3.55 9.97 -8.46
C SER A 13 -2.25 10.30 -9.14
N TYR A 14 -1.71 11.47 -8.82
CA TYR A 14 -0.57 12.09 -9.49
C TYR A 14 0.47 12.52 -8.49
N ASN A 15 1.75 12.28 -8.79
CA ASN A 15 2.89 12.71 -7.98
C ASN A 15 3.21 14.21 -8.17
N ARG A 16 4.29 14.68 -7.55
CA ARG A 16 4.71 16.10 -7.63
C ARG A 16 5.04 16.57 -9.05
N GLU A 17 5.54 15.67 -9.89
CA GLU A 17 5.83 15.92 -11.31
C GLU A 17 4.58 15.89 -12.19
N GLY A 18 3.40 15.60 -11.62
CA GLY A 18 2.14 15.48 -12.36
C GLY A 18 1.99 14.15 -13.11
N GLU A 19 2.88 13.19 -12.87
CA GLU A 19 2.80 11.85 -13.44
C GLU A 19 1.80 10.99 -12.64
N SER A 20 1.02 10.16 -13.32
CA SER A 20 0.20 9.15 -12.66
C SER A 20 1.06 8.13 -11.91
N LEU A 21 0.58 7.65 -10.75
CA LEU A 21 1.30 6.63 -9.98
C LEU A 21 1.50 5.35 -10.81
N PRO A 22 2.75 4.91 -11.05
CA PRO A 22 3.01 3.79 -11.96
C PRO A 22 2.52 2.46 -11.38
N LEU A 23 1.96 1.61 -12.24
CA LEU A 23 1.63 0.23 -11.90
C LEU A 23 2.89 -0.65 -11.83
N GLY A 24 2.72 -1.86 -11.30
CA GLY A 24 3.82 -2.78 -10.97
C GLY A 24 4.81 -3.05 -12.10
N ASP A 25 4.34 -3.23 -13.33
CA ASP A 25 5.23 -3.50 -14.47
C ASP A 25 6.00 -2.24 -14.89
N SER A 26 5.31 -1.09 -14.94
CA SER A 26 5.93 0.18 -15.31
C SER A 26 7.00 0.64 -14.30
N ILE A 27 6.72 0.53 -13.00
CA ILE A 27 7.74 0.87 -11.98
C ILE A 27 8.90 -0.12 -12.00
N ASN A 28 8.66 -1.39 -12.31
CA ASN A 28 9.72 -2.39 -12.40
C ASN A 28 10.72 -2.05 -13.51
N GLU A 29 10.23 -1.68 -14.70
CA GLU A 29 11.06 -1.23 -15.81
C GLU A 29 11.88 0.01 -15.43
N GLN A 30 11.24 1.01 -14.83
CA GLN A 30 11.91 2.22 -14.37
C GLN A 30 13.01 1.94 -13.33
N LEU A 31 12.76 1.03 -12.38
CA LEU A 31 13.75 0.65 -11.37
C LEU A 31 14.93 -0.13 -11.98
N ILE A 32 14.67 -1.03 -12.92
CA ILE A 32 15.73 -1.76 -13.64
C ILE A 32 16.66 -0.77 -14.36
N GLU A 33 16.08 0.26 -14.98
CA GLU A 33 16.85 1.29 -15.69
C GLU A 33 17.61 2.21 -14.75
N MET A 34 16.94 2.79 -13.75
CA MET A 34 17.56 3.74 -12.80
C MET A 34 18.74 3.11 -12.03
N PHE A 35 18.65 1.83 -11.69
CA PHE A 35 19.70 1.13 -10.95
C PHE A 35 20.62 0.29 -11.84
N SER A 36 20.51 0.42 -13.18
CA SER A 36 21.35 -0.29 -14.16
C SER A 36 21.39 -1.81 -13.92
N LEU A 37 20.24 -2.41 -13.60
CA LEU A 37 20.15 -3.85 -13.38
C LEU A 37 20.21 -4.62 -14.71
N ASP A 38 20.68 -5.86 -14.63
CA ASP A 38 20.79 -6.76 -15.78
C ASP A 38 19.41 -7.10 -16.37
N LYS A 39 19.10 -6.48 -17.52
CA LYS A 39 17.85 -6.66 -18.27
C LYS A 39 17.67 -8.09 -18.81
N SER A 40 18.73 -8.89 -18.92
CA SER A 40 18.63 -10.28 -19.42
C SER A 40 17.89 -11.22 -18.46
N ARG A 41 17.75 -10.84 -17.18
CA ARG A 41 17.25 -11.72 -16.11
C ARG A 41 15.72 -11.73 -15.94
N ASN A 42 14.96 -11.00 -16.76
CA ASN A 42 13.49 -10.91 -16.69
C ASN A 42 12.98 -10.84 -15.23
N LEU A 43 13.50 -9.88 -14.47
CA LEU A 43 13.19 -9.73 -13.06
C LEU A 43 11.75 -9.23 -12.87
N ILE A 44 10.99 -9.89 -12.01
CA ILE A 44 9.71 -9.37 -11.51
C ILE A 44 9.96 -8.31 -10.43
N LEU A 45 9.01 -7.38 -10.24
CA LEU A 45 9.14 -6.24 -9.30
C LEU A 45 9.68 -6.62 -7.92
N SER A 46 9.17 -7.71 -7.31
CA SER A 46 9.65 -8.13 -5.98
C SER A 46 11.13 -8.50 -5.98
N LYS A 47 11.63 -9.17 -7.02
CA LYS A 47 13.05 -9.53 -7.17
C LYS A 47 13.91 -8.31 -7.48
N THR A 48 13.40 -7.39 -8.31
CA THR A 48 14.03 -6.10 -8.58
C THR A 48 14.22 -5.30 -7.28
N CYS A 49 13.14 -5.13 -6.50
CA CYS A 49 13.20 -4.46 -5.19
C CYS A 49 14.15 -5.19 -4.23
N GLN A 50 14.15 -6.53 -4.14
CA GLN A 50 15.10 -7.28 -3.30
C GLN A 50 16.55 -7.00 -3.68
N LYS A 51 16.85 -7.03 -4.98
CA LYS A 51 18.21 -6.84 -5.48
C LYS A 51 18.68 -5.42 -5.16
N ILE A 52 17.87 -4.41 -5.48
CA ILE A 52 18.20 -3.02 -5.18
C ILE A 52 18.31 -2.81 -3.68
N LYS A 53 17.39 -3.34 -2.87
CA LYS A 53 17.42 -3.20 -1.40
C LYS A 53 18.71 -3.79 -0.79
N LYS A 54 19.24 -4.88 -1.36
CA LYS A 54 20.52 -5.46 -0.92
C LYS A 54 21.71 -4.55 -1.24
N ASP A 55 21.68 -3.86 -2.36
CA ASP A 55 22.81 -3.08 -2.87
C ASP A 55 22.74 -1.58 -2.46
N ASN A 56 21.54 -1.02 -2.36
CA ASN A 56 21.23 0.40 -2.11
C ASN A 56 19.77 0.59 -1.60
N GLU A 57 19.50 0.20 -0.35
CA GLU A 57 18.18 0.33 0.30
C GLU A 57 17.69 1.79 0.34
N ASP A 58 18.57 2.73 0.67
CA ASP A 58 18.20 4.15 0.78
C ASP A 58 17.79 4.75 -0.56
N GLY A 59 18.52 4.42 -1.63
CA GLY A 59 18.19 4.84 -2.99
C GLY A 59 16.83 4.32 -3.42
N LEU A 60 16.52 3.04 -3.15
CA LEU A 60 15.22 2.46 -3.45
C LEU A 60 14.10 3.20 -2.70
N ASN A 61 14.27 3.38 -1.38
CA ASN A 61 13.29 4.06 -0.54
C ASN A 61 13.04 5.49 -1.02
N ARG A 62 14.09 6.23 -1.40
CA ARG A 62 13.95 7.58 -1.94
C ARG A 62 13.12 7.60 -3.22
N VAL A 63 13.46 6.76 -4.20
CA VAL A 63 12.73 6.68 -5.48
C VAL A 63 11.26 6.34 -5.25
N LEU A 64 10.97 5.35 -4.40
CA LEU A 64 9.58 4.95 -4.11
C LEU A 64 8.81 6.07 -3.40
N LYS A 65 9.42 6.75 -2.42
CA LYS A 65 8.79 7.90 -1.75
C LYS A 65 8.52 9.03 -2.72
N ASP A 66 9.47 9.38 -3.58
CA ASP A 66 9.29 10.43 -4.57
C ASP A 66 8.18 10.10 -5.58
N LYS A 67 8.14 8.85 -6.07
CA LYS A 67 7.15 8.41 -7.07
C LYS A 67 5.75 8.19 -6.52
N TYR A 68 5.61 7.65 -5.30
CA TYR A 68 4.31 7.24 -4.74
C TYR A 68 3.75 8.20 -3.69
N THR A 69 4.44 9.29 -3.34
CA THR A 69 3.81 10.38 -2.59
C THR A 69 2.84 11.12 -3.52
N VAL A 70 1.56 11.04 -3.20
CA VAL A 70 0.50 11.69 -3.95
C VAL A 70 0.64 13.20 -3.80
N ASN A 71 0.40 13.94 -4.87
CA ASN A 71 0.35 15.40 -4.86
C ASN A 71 -1.07 15.89 -5.20
N LYS A 72 -1.68 15.29 -6.22
CA LYS A 72 -3.06 15.55 -6.64
C LYS A 72 -3.79 14.24 -6.88
N TYR A 73 -5.10 14.22 -6.71
CA TYR A 73 -5.93 13.04 -6.96
C TYR A 73 -7.30 13.47 -7.47
N ASN A 74 -8.02 12.54 -8.12
CA ASN A 74 -9.37 12.78 -8.58
C ASN A 74 -10.35 12.94 -7.38
N PRO A 75 -11.15 14.02 -7.30
CA PRO A 75 -12.09 14.24 -6.18
C PRO A 75 -13.09 13.11 -5.95
N ASN A 76 -13.37 12.28 -6.96
CA ASN A 76 -14.25 11.12 -6.82
C ASN A 76 -13.75 10.10 -5.79
N TYR A 77 -12.46 10.10 -5.42
CA TYR A 77 -11.99 9.29 -4.31
C TYR A 77 -12.67 9.65 -2.99
N CYS A 78 -13.12 10.89 -2.79
CA CYS A 78 -13.77 11.32 -1.54
C CYS A 78 -15.09 10.59 -1.25
N TYR A 79 -15.76 10.04 -2.26
CA TYR A 79 -16.98 9.23 -2.06
C TYR A 79 -16.74 7.97 -1.23
N ILE A 80 -15.49 7.49 -1.12
CA ILE A 80 -15.15 6.37 -0.26
C ILE A 80 -15.40 6.67 1.22
N THR A 81 -15.35 7.96 1.60
CA THR A 81 -15.50 8.39 3.00
C THR A 81 -16.94 8.33 3.48
N ASP A 82 -17.92 8.30 2.56
CA ASP A 82 -19.35 8.17 2.87
C ASP A 82 -19.78 6.71 3.05
N LEU A 83 -18.93 5.75 2.69
CA LEU A 83 -19.24 4.33 2.79
C LEU A 83 -19.04 3.82 4.24
N PRO A 84 -19.84 2.86 4.72
CA PRO A 84 -19.72 2.28 6.07
C PRO A 84 -18.56 1.28 6.18
N ILE A 85 -17.34 1.75 5.87
CA ILE A 85 -16.09 0.99 5.89
C ILE A 85 -15.57 0.97 7.32
N LYS A 86 -15.22 -0.23 7.81
CA LYS A 86 -14.57 -0.42 9.12
C LYS A 86 -13.07 -0.60 8.98
N ASN A 87 -12.65 -1.31 7.94
CA ASN A 87 -11.25 -1.64 7.70
C ASN A 87 -10.92 -1.47 6.21
N ILE A 88 -9.79 -0.84 5.93
CA ILE A 88 -9.15 -0.80 4.62
C ILE A 88 -7.83 -1.57 4.72
N ILE A 89 -7.67 -2.58 3.89
CA ILE A 89 -6.46 -3.38 3.77
C ILE A 89 -5.88 -3.09 2.40
N THR A 90 -4.63 -2.66 2.33
CA THR A 90 -4.01 -2.32 1.06
C THR A 90 -2.58 -2.84 0.95
N ILE A 91 -2.23 -3.22 -0.28
CA ILE A 91 -0.85 -3.48 -0.69
C ILE A 91 -0.17 -2.23 -1.26
N ASN A 92 -0.87 -1.10 -1.33
CA ASN A 92 -0.30 0.14 -1.83
C ASN A 92 0.59 0.78 -0.77
N ILE A 93 1.67 1.42 -1.22
CA ILE A 93 2.58 2.19 -0.36
C ILE A 93 2.29 3.70 -0.42
N ASP A 94 1.49 4.16 -1.38
CA ASP A 94 1.12 5.57 -1.57
C ASP A 94 0.26 6.13 -0.43
N ASP A 95 0.20 7.45 -0.27
CA ASP A 95 -0.55 8.15 0.79
C ASP A 95 -1.92 8.69 0.34
N LEU A 96 -2.54 8.07 -0.68
CA LEU A 96 -3.82 8.52 -1.22
C LEU A 96 -4.93 8.50 -0.17
N LEU A 97 -5.08 7.38 0.54
CA LEU A 97 -6.16 7.20 1.52
C LEU A 97 -6.04 8.21 2.66
N GLU A 98 -4.82 8.43 3.16
CA GLU A 98 -4.56 9.43 4.18
C GLU A 98 -5.01 10.82 3.72
N LYS A 99 -4.74 11.20 2.47
CA LYS A 99 -5.17 12.49 1.92
C LYS A 99 -6.67 12.58 1.71
N VAL A 100 -7.31 11.50 1.25
CA VAL A 100 -8.76 11.44 1.02
C VAL A 100 -9.52 11.58 2.32
N TYR A 101 -9.10 10.87 3.38
CA TYR A 101 -9.75 10.95 4.69
C TYR A 101 -9.36 12.20 5.49
N ALA A 102 -8.28 12.89 5.14
CA ALA A 102 -7.93 14.21 5.68
C ALA A 102 -8.68 15.36 4.98
N ASP A 103 -9.43 15.09 3.90
CA ASP A 103 -10.24 16.11 3.25
C ASP A 103 -11.35 16.62 4.19
N LYS A 104 -11.69 17.91 4.07
CA LYS A 104 -12.70 18.57 4.90
C LYS A 104 -14.10 17.98 4.74
N SER A 105 -14.37 17.32 3.61
CA SER A 105 -15.65 16.64 3.39
C SER A 105 -15.79 15.36 4.23
N SER A 106 -14.67 14.78 4.67
CA SER A 106 -14.67 13.53 5.42
C SER A 106 -15.19 13.74 6.84
N ARG A 107 -16.22 12.98 7.22
CA ARG A 107 -16.74 12.92 8.60
C ARG A 107 -16.11 11.79 9.41
N THR A 108 -15.34 10.94 8.75
CA THR A 108 -14.74 9.74 9.33
C THR A 108 -13.23 9.90 9.35
N SER A 109 -12.62 9.52 10.46
CA SER A 109 -11.17 9.54 10.61
C SER A 109 -10.54 8.27 10.02
N LEU A 110 -9.31 8.38 9.51
CA LEU A 110 -8.51 7.22 9.12
C LEU A 110 -7.46 6.96 10.19
N ASN A 111 -7.44 5.75 10.73
CA ASN A 111 -6.52 5.31 11.76
C ASN A 111 -5.50 4.34 11.18
N ASP A 112 -4.25 4.78 11.02
CA ASP A 112 -3.16 3.89 10.63
C ASP A 112 -2.80 2.94 11.77
N THR A 113 -3.14 1.67 11.59
CA THR A 113 -2.98 0.64 12.63
C THR A 113 -1.54 0.24 12.91
N LYS A 114 -0.61 0.57 12.00
CA LYS A 114 0.82 0.37 12.21
C LYS A 114 1.37 1.38 13.23
N ILE A 115 0.88 2.61 13.17
CA ILE A 115 1.36 3.73 13.99
C ILE A 115 0.62 3.79 15.33
N TYR A 116 -0.71 3.69 15.31
CA TYR A 116 -1.55 3.95 16.49
C TYR A 116 -2.20 2.69 17.07
N GLY A 117 -2.06 1.53 16.42
CA GLY A 117 -2.82 0.33 16.76
C GLY A 117 -4.26 0.37 16.26
N SER A 118 -5.00 -0.74 16.38
CA SER A 118 -6.40 -0.80 15.91
C SER A 118 -7.36 -0.21 16.93
N ILE A 119 -8.35 0.57 16.46
CA ILE A 119 -9.38 1.20 17.28
C ILE A 119 -10.75 0.64 16.92
N GLU A 120 -11.65 0.50 17.89
CA GLU A 120 -13.04 0.06 17.69
C GLU A 120 -14.03 1.20 17.99
N VAL A 121 -13.90 2.30 17.24
CA VAL A 121 -14.77 3.48 17.34
C VAL A 121 -15.58 3.59 16.04
N ASN A 122 -16.85 3.98 16.15
CA ASN A 122 -17.78 4.00 15.01
C ASN A 122 -17.38 4.99 13.90
N ASP A 123 -16.68 6.08 14.24
CA ASP A 123 -16.29 7.15 13.31
C ASP A 123 -14.81 7.08 12.88
N ALA A 124 -14.22 5.88 12.94
CA ALA A 124 -12.85 5.63 12.51
C ALA A 124 -12.75 4.41 11.59
N VAL A 125 -12.00 4.55 10.51
CA VAL A 125 -11.62 3.45 9.61
C VAL A 125 -10.20 3.00 9.96
N ASN A 126 -10.02 1.71 10.23
CA ASN A 126 -8.68 1.16 10.43
C ASN A 126 -8.00 0.91 9.07
N LEU A 127 -6.80 1.48 8.89
CA LEU A 127 -5.95 1.27 7.72
C LEU A 127 -4.83 0.26 8.02
N TYR A 128 -4.70 -0.72 7.15
CA TYR A 128 -3.65 -1.74 7.18
C TYR A 128 -2.85 -1.71 5.88
N LYS A 129 -1.62 -1.17 5.94
CA LYS A 129 -0.69 -1.09 4.82
C LYS A 129 0.34 -2.21 4.86
N LEU A 130 0.10 -3.27 4.09
CA LEU A 130 0.87 -4.51 4.19
C LEU A 130 2.33 -4.33 3.73
N HIS A 131 2.56 -3.53 2.69
CA HIS A 131 3.90 -3.28 2.13
C HIS A 131 4.63 -2.09 2.77
N GLY A 132 4.04 -1.45 3.78
CA GLY A 132 4.53 -0.20 4.37
C GLY A 132 3.93 1.04 3.70
N SER A 133 4.51 2.21 3.99
CA SER A 133 4.01 3.50 3.48
C SER A 133 5.15 4.44 3.12
N VAL A 134 4.96 5.27 2.10
CA VAL A 134 5.86 6.40 1.79
C VAL A 134 5.93 7.43 2.92
N THR A 135 4.88 7.52 3.74
CA THR A 135 4.79 8.44 4.87
C THR A 135 5.48 7.93 6.13
N TYR A 136 5.87 6.64 6.18
CA TYR A 136 6.47 6.10 7.39
C TYR A 136 7.92 6.61 7.59
N PRO A 137 8.33 6.79 8.85
CA PRO A 137 9.73 7.04 9.21
C PRO A 137 10.67 5.97 8.64
N ILE A 138 11.95 6.32 8.48
CA ILE A 138 12.94 5.47 7.80
C ILE A 138 13.19 4.14 8.52
N GLU A 139 12.90 4.08 9.82
CA GLU A 139 13.02 2.88 10.65
C GLU A 139 11.98 1.80 10.25
N TYR A 140 10.86 2.21 9.64
CA TYR A 140 9.82 1.31 9.17
C TYR A 140 10.12 0.88 7.72
N LYS A 141 10.73 -0.29 7.59
CA LYS A 141 11.09 -0.86 6.30
C LYS A 141 9.85 -1.27 5.50
N MET A 142 9.84 -0.95 4.21
CA MET A 142 8.88 -1.50 3.26
C MET A 142 9.22 -2.98 2.97
N SER A 143 8.19 -3.78 2.78
CA SER A 143 8.28 -5.23 2.55
C SER A 143 7.75 -5.56 1.17
N PHE A 144 8.55 -6.20 0.31
CA PHE A 144 8.19 -6.46 -1.09
C PHE A 144 8.12 -7.94 -1.45
N THR A 145 8.28 -8.80 -0.45
CA THR A 145 8.51 -10.22 -0.64
C THR A 145 7.63 -11.03 0.30
N GLU A 146 7.28 -12.24 -0.11
CA GLU A 146 6.45 -13.12 0.71
C GLU A 146 7.11 -13.40 2.06
N LYS A 147 8.42 -13.66 2.06
CA LYS A 147 9.16 -13.86 3.31
C LYS A 147 9.11 -12.64 4.24
N GLU A 148 9.36 -11.43 3.73
CA GLU A 148 9.32 -10.21 4.56
C GLU A 148 7.91 -9.96 5.11
N LEU A 149 6.88 -10.22 4.31
CA LEU A 149 5.50 -10.14 4.77
C LEU A 149 5.20 -11.19 5.83
N THR A 150 5.51 -12.46 5.60
CA THR A 150 5.34 -13.54 6.59
C THR A 150 6.05 -13.21 7.89
N ASP A 151 7.31 -12.77 7.82
CA ASP A 151 8.09 -12.35 8.98
C ASP A 151 7.40 -11.18 9.72
N LEU A 152 6.78 -10.25 9.00
CA LEU A 152 6.00 -9.14 9.57
C LEU A 152 4.70 -9.63 10.24
N PHE A 153 3.94 -10.52 9.59
CA PHE A 153 2.72 -11.13 10.13
C PHE A 153 3.00 -11.92 11.41
N LEU A 154 4.14 -12.62 11.48
CA LEU A 154 4.54 -13.38 12.67
C LEU A 154 4.95 -12.46 13.84
N ARG A 155 5.55 -11.31 13.55
CA ARG A 155 6.03 -10.37 14.58
C ARG A 155 4.92 -9.46 15.10
N GLU A 156 3.97 -9.07 14.25
CA GLU A 156 3.04 -7.99 14.56
C GLU A 156 1.64 -8.49 14.88
N LYS A 157 1.31 -8.45 16.18
CA LYS A 157 0.00 -8.89 16.71
C LYS A 157 -1.20 -8.21 16.02
N ASN A 158 -1.04 -6.97 15.55
CA ASN A 158 -2.12 -6.24 14.85
C ASN A 158 -2.52 -6.91 13.53
N TYR A 159 -1.59 -7.59 12.86
CA TYR A 159 -1.84 -8.29 11.61
C TYR A 159 -2.54 -9.65 11.83
N LEU A 160 -2.47 -10.22 13.04
CA LEU A 160 -3.29 -11.40 13.39
C LEU A 160 -4.80 -11.09 13.30
N LYS A 161 -5.20 -9.84 13.54
CA LYS A 161 -6.59 -9.39 13.41
C LYS A 161 -7.08 -9.48 11.96
N LEU A 162 -6.20 -9.31 10.97
CA LEU A 162 -6.52 -9.41 9.55
C LEU A 162 -7.00 -10.81 9.15
N PHE A 163 -6.41 -11.87 9.72
CA PHE A 163 -6.87 -13.24 9.47
C PHE A 163 -8.32 -13.45 9.89
N ARG A 164 -8.78 -12.79 10.97
CA ARG A 164 -10.19 -12.85 11.41
C ARG A 164 -11.11 -12.09 10.47
N LEU A 165 -10.67 -10.95 9.92
CA LEU A 165 -11.49 -10.12 9.02
C LEU A 165 -11.85 -10.85 7.72
N ARG A 166 -11.01 -11.80 7.26
CA ARG A 166 -11.25 -12.63 6.06
C ARG A 166 -12.50 -13.51 6.17
N TYR A 167 -12.89 -13.91 7.38
CA TYR A 167 -14.04 -14.80 7.58
C TYR A 167 -15.35 -14.04 7.82
N LEU A 168 -15.32 -12.71 7.79
CA LEU A 168 -16.51 -11.89 7.98
C LEU A 168 -17.28 -11.70 6.66
N PRO A 169 -18.63 -11.66 6.71
CA PRO A 169 -19.45 -11.30 5.56
C PRO A 169 -19.21 -9.83 5.17
N HIS A 170 -19.38 -9.51 3.88
CA HIS A 170 -19.25 -8.18 3.25
C HIS A 170 -17.80 -7.67 3.04
N GLN A 171 -17.17 -8.21 1.99
CA GLN A 171 -15.84 -7.84 1.52
C GLN A 171 -15.92 -7.26 0.10
N LEU A 172 -15.20 -6.16 -0.16
CA LEU A 172 -15.05 -5.58 -1.50
C LEU A 172 -13.57 -5.56 -1.89
N PHE A 173 -13.26 -5.96 -3.12
CA PHE A 173 -11.91 -5.93 -3.68
C PHE A 173 -11.87 -4.95 -4.85
N PHE A 174 -10.92 -4.01 -4.86
CA PHE A 174 -10.76 -3.04 -5.94
C PHE A 174 -9.31 -2.86 -6.35
N GLY A 175 -9.03 -2.90 -7.67
CA GLY A 175 -7.69 -2.74 -8.20
C GLY A 175 -6.71 -3.83 -7.77
N VAL A 176 -7.21 -4.98 -7.31
CA VAL A 176 -6.44 -6.15 -6.90
C VAL A 176 -6.39 -7.15 -8.05
N LEU A 177 -5.20 -7.60 -8.45
CA LEU A 177 -5.07 -8.81 -9.28
C LEU A 177 -5.35 -10.02 -8.38
N VAL A 178 -6.45 -10.73 -8.65
CA VAL A 178 -7.07 -11.77 -7.81
C VAL A 178 -6.09 -12.87 -7.35
N CYS A 179 -4.96 -13.07 -8.05
CA CYS A 179 -4.04 -14.18 -7.78
C CYS A 179 -3.00 -13.99 -6.68
N ARG A 180 -2.68 -12.78 -6.18
CA ARG A 180 -1.53 -12.61 -5.25
C ARG A 180 -1.87 -12.34 -3.79
N ILE A 181 -3.04 -11.76 -3.48
CA ILE A 181 -3.47 -11.63 -2.08
C ILE A 181 -3.81 -13.00 -1.47
N ILE A 182 -4.24 -13.96 -2.31
CA ILE A 182 -4.57 -15.32 -1.89
C ILE A 182 -3.31 -16.08 -1.42
N ILE A 183 -2.16 -15.89 -2.07
CA ILE A 183 -0.93 -16.68 -1.81
C ILE A 183 -0.22 -16.24 -0.52
N LEU A 184 -0.31 -14.96 -0.14
CA LEU A 184 0.29 -14.45 1.10
C LEU A 184 -0.46 -14.87 2.39
N LEU A 185 -1.61 -15.52 2.24
CA LEU A 185 -2.51 -15.89 3.35
C LEU A 185 -2.94 -17.38 3.26
N THR A 186 -2.16 -18.21 2.56
CA THR A 186 -2.25 -19.68 2.54
C THR A 186 -1.00 -20.30 3.13
#